data_AF-A0A0B1U7Q5-F1
#
_entry.id   AF-A0A0B1U7Q5-F1
#
_cell.length_a   1.000
_cell.length_b   1.000
_cell.length_c   1.000
_cell.angle_alpha   90.00
_cell.angle_beta   90.00
_cell.angle_gamma   90.00
#
_symmetry.space_group_name_H-M   'P 1'
#
loop_
_entity.id
_entity.type
_entity.pdbx_description
1 polymer ?
#
loop_
_entity_poly.entity_id
_entity_poly.type
_entity_poly.pdbx_seq_one_letter_code
_entity_poly.pdbx_strand_id
1 'polypeptide(L)' 'MLFRPVQAAALALALALCAALPARAQEPILTIVLSGNTYGNYEPCPS' A
#
# COMPACT_ATOMS: atom_id res chain seq x y z
N MET A 1 14.84 31.51 -26.64
CA MET A 1 14.72 31.56 -25.16
C MET A 1 13.39 31.02 -24.60
N LEU A 2 12.35 30.77 -25.42
CA LEU A 2 11.06 30.23 -24.96
C LEU A 2 11.05 28.76 -24.50
N PHE A 3 12.08 27.96 -24.81
CA PHE A 3 12.08 26.52 -24.51
C PHE A 3 12.13 26.20 -23.00
N ARG A 4 12.85 27.01 -22.22
CA ARG A 4 13.02 26.80 -20.78
C ARG A 4 11.73 27.00 -19.98
N PRO A 5 10.94 28.06 -20.18
CA PRO A 5 9.67 28.22 -19.47
C PRO A 5 8.63 27.18 -19.89
N VAL A 6 8.62 26.75 -21.17
CA VAL A 6 7.71 25.70 -21.65
C VAL A 6 8.06 24.35 -21.02
N GLN A 7 9.34 24.01 -20.92
CA GLN A 7 9.80 22.79 -20.24
C GLN A 7 9.45 22.81 -18.74
N ALA A 8 9.64 23.95 -18.07
CA ALA A 8 9.28 24.10 -16.66
C ALA A 8 7.77 23.97 -16.43
N ALA A 9 6.95 24.57 -17.31
CA ALA A 9 5.50 24.46 -17.25
C ALA A 9 5.02 23.02 -17.49
N ALA A 10 5.60 22.32 -18.46
CA ALA A 10 5.29 20.92 -18.72
C ALA A 10 5.67 20.02 -17.53
N LEU A 11 6.82 20.26 -16.91
CA LEU A 11 7.25 19.52 -15.72
C LEU A 11 6.31 19.78 -14.52
N ALA A 12 5.94 21.05 -14.29
CA ALA A 12 5.04 21.43 -13.22
C ALA A 12 3.64 20.81 -13.41
N LEU A 13 3.13 20.77 -14.64
CA LEU A 13 1.87 20.12 -14.98
C LEU A 13 1.94 18.61 -14.74
N ALA A 14 3.01 17.94 -15.16
CA ALA A 14 3.20 16.52 -14.92
C ALA A 14 3.25 16.19 -13.42
N LEU A 15 3.97 16.99 -12.63
CA LEU A 15 4.02 16.87 -11.18
C LEU A 15 2.64 17.06 -10.52
N ALA A 16 1.88 18.07 -10.96
CA ALA A 16 0.53 18.32 -10.44
C ALA A 16 -0.42 17.16 -10.76
N LEU A 17 -0.34 16.59 -11.96
CA LEU A 17 -1.14 15.41 -12.35
C LEU A 17 -0.76 14.18 -11.53
N CYS A 18 0.53 13.94 -11.29
CA CYS A 18 0.98 12.84 -10.43
C CYS A 18 0.53 13.00 -8.97
N ALA A 19 0.53 14.22 -8.45
CA ALA A 19 0.08 14.51 -7.08
C ALA A 19 -1.46 14.44 -6.92
N ALA A 20 -2.21 14.66 -8.01
CA ALA A 20 -3.67 14.57 -8.01
C ALA A 20 -4.21 13.14 -8.11
N LEU A 21 -3.36 12.17 -8.46
CA LEU A 21 -3.74 10.76 -8.48
C LEU A 21 -3.94 10.28 -7.04
N PRO A 22 -5.08 9.64 -6.71
CA PRO A 22 -5.28 9.08 -5.38
C PRO A 22 -4.23 8.01 -5.12
N ALA A 23 -3.28 8.31 -4.23
CA ALA A 23 -2.33 7.34 -3.73
C ALA A 23 -3.10 6.32 -2.89
N ARG A 24 -3.54 5.22 -3.51
CA ARG A 24 -4.03 4.06 -2.77
C ARG A 24 -2.83 3.40 -2.13
N ALA A 25 -2.50 3.82 -0.91
CA ALA A 25 -1.59 3.05 -0.07
C ALA A 25 -2.18 1.65 0.08
N GLN A 26 -1.36 0.62 -0.12
CA GLN A 26 -1.77 -0.75 0.11
C GLN A 26 -2.29 -0.84 1.55
N GLU A 27 -3.53 -1.33 1.71
CA GLU A 27 -4.12 -1.46 3.04
C GLU A 27 -3.23 -2.37 3.90
N PRO A 28 -2.87 -1.97 5.13
CA PRO A 28 -2.09 -2.82 5.99
C PRO A 28 -2.90 -4.07 6.33
N ILE A 29 -2.40 -5.24 5.94
CA ILE A 29 -3.00 -6.53 6.29
C ILE A 29 -2.49 -6.92 7.67
N LEU A 30 -3.38 -6.94 8.66
CA LEU A 30 -3.11 -7.47 9.99
C LEU A 30 -3.44 -8.97 10.02
N THR A 31 -2.41 -9.81 10.12
CA THR A 31 -2.58 -11.25 10.34
C THR A 31 -2.37 -11.56 11.83
N ILE A 32 -3.44 -11.92 12.52
CA ILE A 32 -3.39 -12.35 13.93
C ILE A 32 -3.30 -13.87 13.95
N VAL A 33 -2.19 -14.41 14.43
CA VAL A 33 -2.05 -15.84 14.70
C VAL A 33 -2.46 -16.09 16.15
N LEU A 34 -3.56 -16.79 16.34
CA LEU A 34 -4.01 -17.24 17.65
C LEU A 34 -3.41 -18.62 17.91
N SER A 35 -2.47 -18.70 18.87
CA SER A 35 -1.93 -19.97 19.36
C SER A 35 -2.49 -20.30 20.74
N GLY A 36 -3.12 -21.47 20.88
CA GLY A 36 -3.43 -22.05 22.18
C GLY A 36 -2.32 -23.02 22.62
N ASN A 37 -2.26 -23.32 23.92
CA ASN A 37 -1.43 -24.43 24.38
C ASN A 37 -2.09 -25.74 23.94
N THR A 38 -1.38 -26.54 23.14
CA THR A 38 -1.89 -27.83 22.69
C THR A 38 -1.80 -28.90 23.77
N TYR A 39 -1.01 -28.70 24.83
CA TYR A 39 -0.71 -29.72 25.85
C TYR A 39 -0.26 -31.07 25.25
N GLY A 40 0.31 -31.06 24.04
CA GLY A 40 0.67 -32.26 23.30
C GLY A 40 -0.49 -32.96 22.56
N ASN A 41 -1.70 -32.39 22.56
CA ASN A 41 -2.83 -32.86 21.77
C ASN A 41 -2.83 -32.20 20.38
N TYR A 42 -2.64 -33.02 19.36
CA TYR A 42 -2.67 -32.61 17.95
C TYR A 42 -3.90 -33.12 17.21
N GLU A 43 -4.66 -34.03 17.84
CA GLU A 43 -5.91 -34.55 17.29
C GLU A 43 -7.04 -33.53 17.43
N PRO A 44 -7.91 -33.37 16.42
CA PRO A 44 -9.08 -32.51 16.52
C PRO A 44 -10.05 -33.04 17.59
N CYS A 45 -10.73 -32.13 18.29
CA CYS A 45 -11.78 -32.52 19.23
C CYS A 45 -12.87 -33.32 18.50
N PRO A 46 -13.38 -34.42 19.09
CA PRO A 46 -14.51 -35.15 18.52
C PRO A 46 -15.74 -34.25 18.48
N SER A 47 -16.40 -34.23 17.31
CA SER A 47 -17.69 -33.55 17.06
C SER A 47 -18.87 -34.29 17.65
#